data_AF-A0A5A8F4I0-F1
#
_entry.id   AF-A0A5A8F4I0-F1
#
_cell.length_a   1.000
_cell.length_b   1.000
_cell.length_c   1.000
_cell.angle_alpha   90.00
_cell.angle_beta   90.00
_cell.angle_gamma   90.00
#
_symmetry.space_group_name_H-M   'P 1'
#
loop_
_entity.id
_entity.type
_entity.pdbx_description
1 polymer ?
#
loop_
_entity_poly.entity_id
_entity_poly.type
_entity_poly.pdbx_seq_one_letter_code
_entity_poly.pdbx_strand_id
1 'polypeptide(L)'
;MLANREEFLPEHIDPKKLNHVALKSFFNICEKWGIKSYKDQMTLLGLTSKSTFYEWKKNLQGNLSKDTLERISYILGIYKALQILLPYSANEWIKTKNPIFDDRTPLEIMLKGRVADLYIIKRYLDAERGSLYD
;
A
#
# COMPACT_ATOMS: atom_id res chain seq x y z
N MET A 1 21.91 -37.30 15.38
CA MET A 1 20.93 -36.92 14.33
C MET A 1 20.68 -35.43 14.43
N LEU A 2 21.31 -34.65 13.56
CA LEU A 2 20.99 -33.23 13.42
C LEU A 2 19.80 -33.16 12.46
N ALA A 3 18.64 -32.73 12.96
CA ALA A 3 17.50 -32.42 12.11
C ALA A 3 17.91 -31.37 11.08
N ASN A 4 17.56 -31.61 9.83
CA ASN A 4 17.97 -30.79 8.71
C ASN A 4 17.37 -29.39 8.89
N ARG A 5 18.22 -28.36 9.01
CA ARG A 5 17.84 -26.99 9.36
C ARG A 5 17.02 -26.27 8.26
N GLU A 6 16.68 -26.98 7.18
CA GLU A 6 15.90 -26.51 6.04
C GLU A 6 14.40 -26.86 6.13
N GLU A 7 13.96 -27.65 7.12
CA GLU A 7 12.56 -28.15 7.22
C GLU A 7 11.50 -27.12 7.66
N PHE A 8 11.87 -25.85 7.83
CA PHE A 8 10.95 -24.77 8.25
C PHE A 8 11.06 -23.49 7.39
N LEU A 9 11.38 -23.63 6.10
CA LEU A 9 11.16 -22.53 5.17
C LEU A 9 9.64 -22.40 4.92
N PRO A 10 9.05 -21.20 5.07
CA PRO A 10 7.62 -21.00 4.83
C PRO A 10 7.24 -21.47 3.42
N GLU A 11 6.00 -21.95 3.25
CA GLU A 11 5.40 -22.30 1.97
C GLU A 11 5.89 -21.38 0.85
N HIS A 12 6.38 -21.97 -0.25
CA HIS A 12 6.71 -21.21 -1.44
C HIS A 12 5.44 -20.50 -1.90
N ILE A 13 5.34 -19.19 -1.62
CA ILE A 13 4.15 -18.41 -1.94
C ILE A 13 3.94 -18.48 -3.45
N ASP A 14 2.82 -19.03 -3.89
CA ASP A 14 2.43 -19.00 -5.30
C ASP A 14 2.35 -17.54 -5.77
N PRO A 15 3.20 -17.10 -6.72
CA PRO A 15 3.21 -15.72 -7.21
C PRO A 15 1.84 -15.28 -7.75
N LYS A 16 1.04 -16.19 -8.33
CA LYS A 16 -0.30 -15.86 -8.82
C LYS A 16 -1.23 -15.51 -7.67
N LYS A 17 -1.21 -16.32 -6.61
CA LYS A 17 -1.99 -16.06 -5.37
C LYS A 17 -1.54 -14.76 -4.71
N LEU A 18 -0.23 -14.51 -4.63
CA LEU A 18 0.32 -13.26 -4.11
C LEU A 18 -0.19 -12.05 -4.89
N ASN A 19 -0.06 -12.07 -6.22
CA ASN A 19 -0.46 -10.97 -7.09
C ASN A 19 -1.97 -10.71 -6.99
N HIS A 20 -2.77 -11.77 -6.90
CA HIS A 20 -4.21 -11.66 -6.70
C HIS A 20 -4.56 -10.96 -5.38
N VAL A 21 -3.98 -11.41 -4.27
CA VAL A 21 -4.23 -10.84 -2.95
C VAL A 21 -3.74 -9.38 -2.88
N ALA A 22 -2.58 -9.08 -3.46
CA ALA A 22 -2.01 -7.74 -3.50
C ALA A 22 -2.93 -6.76 -4.25
N LEU A 23 -3.35 -7.10 -5.47
CA LEU A 23 -4.25 -6.26 -6.28
C LEU A 23 -5.62 -6.09 -5.59
N LYS A 24 -6.20 -7.19 -5.09
CA LYS A 24 -7.48 -7.15 -4.39
C LYS A 24 -7.42 -6.20 -3.19
N SER A 25 -6.37 -6.30 -2.39
CA SER A 25 -6.21 -5.45 -1.21
C SER A 25 -5.99 -3.99 -1.59
N PHE A 26 -5.17 -3.71 -2.60
CA PHE A 26 -4.96 -2.36 -3.11
C PHE A 26 -6.27 -1.69 -3.57
N PHE A 27 -7.08 -2.36 -4.39
CA PHE A 27 -8.32 -1.78 -4.89
C PHE A 27 -9.36 -1.58 -3.79
N ASN A 28 -9.45 -2.50 -2.83
CA ASN A 28 -10.33 -2.35 -1.66
C ASN A 28 -9.91 -1.15 -0.79
N ILE A 29 -8.60 -0.91 -0.61
CA ILE A 29 -8.10 0.27 0.10
C ILE A 29 -8.46 1.55 -0.65
N CYS A 30 -8.24 1.58 -1.97
CA CYS A 30 -8.61 2.74 -2.79
C CYS A 30 -10.11 3.05 -2.68
N GLU A 31 -10.97 2.02 -2.64
CA GLU A 31 -12.40 2.17 -2.43
C GLU A 31 -12.72 2.77 -1.06
N LYS A 32 -12.14 2.23 0.03
CA LYS A 32 -12.33 2.75 1.39
C LYS A 32 -11.84 4.18 1.56
N TRP A 33 -10.75 4.54 0.90
CA TRP A 33 -10.24 5.90 0.84
C TRP A 33 -10.97 6.77 -0.19
N GLY A 34 -11.93 6.25 -0.95
CA GLY A 34 -12.67 7.02 -1.96
C GLY A 34 -11.81 7.55 -3.12
N ILE A 35 -10.65 6.94 -3.39
CA ILE A 35 -9.78 7.28 -4.51
C ILE A 35 -10.39 6.70 -5.78
N LYS A 36 -11.20 7.50 -6.50
CA LYS A 36 -11.92 7.04 -7.71
C LYS A 36 -11.15 7.24 -9.02
N SER A 37 -10.26 8.22 -9.07
CA SER A 37 -9.48 8.55 -10.26
C SER A 37 -8.59 7.37 -10.66
N TYR A 38 -8.77 6.85 -11.88
CA TYR A 38 -7.91 5.78 -12.39
C TYR A 38 -6.46 6.25 -12.53
N LYS A 39 -6.23 7.55 -12.80
CA LYS A 39 -4.88 8.13 -12.90
C LYS A 39 -4.18 8.07 -11.55
N ASP A 40 -4.89 8.41 -10.48
CA ASP A 40 -4.35 8.39 -9.12
C ASP A 40 -4.03 6.95 -8.71
N GLN A 41 -4.95 6.01 -8.97
CA GLN A 41 -4.70 4.59 -8.72
C GLN A 41 -3.49 4.07 -9.52
N MET A 42 -3.33 4.48 -10.79
CA MET A 42 -2.16 4.15 -11.61
C MET A 42 -0.86 4.72 -11.03
N THR A 43 -0.86 6.00 -10.59
CA THR A 43 0.27 6.64 -9.93
C THR A 43 0.70 5.87 -8.69
N LEU A 44 -0.26 5.46 -7.86
CA LEU A 44 0.00 4.67 -6.66
C LEU A 44 0.56 3.28 -6.97
N LEU A 45 0.14 2.66 -8.08
CA LEU A 45 0.67 1.37 -8.55
C LEU A 45 2.01 1.47 -9.29
N GLY A 46 2.46 2.67 -9.64
CA GLY A 46 3.63 2.87 -10.51
C GLY A 46 3.37 2.49 -11.97
N LEU A 47 2.11 2.54 -12.42
CA LEU A 47 1.71 2.15 -13.77
C LEU A 47 1.69 3.33 -14.74
N THR A 48 2.17 3.09 -15.96
CA THR A 48 2.06 4.01 -17.10
C THR A 48 1.02 3.55 -18.13
N SER A 49 0.74 2.25 -18.19
CA SER A 49 -0.20 1.64 -19.14
C SER A 49 -1.63 1.60 -18.62
N LYS A 50 -2.52 2.35 -19.28
CA LYS A 50 -3.96 2.37 -18.96
C LYS A 50 -4.62 1.01 -19.21
N SER A 51 -4.25 0.30 -20.28
CA SER A 51 -4.80 -1.03 -20.57
C SER A 51 -4.45 -2.05 -19.48
N THR A 52 -3.19 -2.07 -19.05
CA THR A 52 -2.71 -2.91 -17.95
C THR A 52 -3.49 -2.64 -16.66
N PHE A 53 -3.74 -1.37 -16.35
CA PHE A 53 -4.53 -1.00 -15.18
C PHE A 53 -5.96 -1.59 -15.22
N TYR A 54 -6.68 -1.45 -16.33
CA TYR A 54 -8.05 -1.98 -16.43
C TYR A 54 -8.08 -3.52 -16.44
N GLU A 55 -7.09 -4.16 -17.06
CA GLU A 55 -6.94 -5.61 -17.02
C GLU A 55 -6.75 -6.10 -15.57
N TRP A 56 -5.81 -5.49 -14.83
CA TRP A 56 -5.56 -5.83 -13.43
C TRP A 56 -6.76 -5.54 -12.54
N LYS A 57 -7.45 -4.43 -12.75
CA LYS A 57 -8.65 -4.08 -11.98
C LYS A 57 -9.81 -5.04 -12.22
N LYS A 58 -9.98 -5.50 -13.46
CA LYS A 58 -11.04 -6.44 -13.83
C LYS A 58 -10.76 -7.85 -13.34
N ASN A 59 -9.54 -8.33 -13.55
CA ASN A 59 -9.20 -9.74 -13.35
C ASN A 59 -8.54 -10.01 -11.99
N LEU A 60 -8.08 -8.97 -11.30
CA LEU A 60 -7.25 -9.07 -10.09
C LEU A 60 -6.08 -10.04 -10.29
N GLN A 61 -5.48 -10.00 -11.48
CA GLN A 61 -4.40 -10.87 -11.91
C GLN A 61 -3.47 -10.08 -12.82
N GLY A 62 -2.19 -10.46 -12.83
CA GLY A 62 -1.16 -9.83 -13.63
C GLY A 62 0.23 -10.20 -13.11
N ASN A 63 1.25 -9.87 -13.91
CA ASN A 63 2.64 -9.98 -13.48
C ASN A 63 3.06 -8.66 -12.83
N LEU A 64 3.03 -8.63 -11.50
CA LEU A 64 3.43 -7.45 -10.73
C LEU A 64 4.96 -7.36 -10.70
N SER A 65 5.48 -6.18 -11.00
CA SER A 65 6.90 -5.89 -10.81
C SER A 65 7.24 -5.80 -9.32
N LYS A 66 8.52 -5.88 -8.97
CA LYS A 66 8.99 -5.65 -7.59
C LYS A 66 8.60 -4.25 -7.09
N ASP A 67 8.72 -3.21 -7.93
CA ASP A 67 8.32 -1.84 -7.60
C ASP A 67 6.82 -1.75 -7.29
N THR A 68 5.97 -2.39 -8.11
CA THR A 68 4.52 -2.44 -7.87
C THR A 68 4.19 -3.14 -6.55
N LEU A 69 4.82 -4.28 -6.27
CA LEU A 69 4.63 -5.01 -5.01
C LEU A 69 5.09 -4.18 -3.81
N GLU A 70 6.22 -3.46 -3.93
CA GLU A 70 6.73 -2.57 -2.89
C GLU A 70 5.75 -1.42 -2.60
N ARG A 71 5.21 -0.77 -3.64
CA ARG A 71 4.20 0.29 -3.51
C ARG A 71 2.94 -0.22 -2.82
N ILE A 72 2.43 -1.39 -3.23
CA ILE A 72 1.26 -2.02 -2.59
C ILE A 72 1.57 -2.33 -1.12
N SER A 73 2.78 -2.82 -0.81
CA SER A 73 3.21 -3.09 0.57
C SER A 73 3.18 -1.83 1.43
N TYR A 74 3.69 -0.70 0.94
CA TYR A 74 3.60 0.58 1.66
C TYR A 74 2.15 1.01 1.87
N ILE A 75 1.30 0.92 0.85
CA ILE A 75 -0.12 1.29 0.95
C ILE A 75 -0.85 0.43 1.98
N LEU A 76 -0.63 -0.88 1.96
CA LEU A 76 -1.18 -1.80 2.97
C LEU A 76 -0.70 -1.44 4.37
N GLY A 77 0.59 -1.12 4.50
CA GLY A 77 1.19 -0.68 5.74
C GLY A 77 0.60 0.62 6.28
N ILE A 78 0.38 1.63 5.42
CA ILE A 78 -0.23 2.91 5.76
C ILE A 78 -1.66 2.67 6.23
N TYR A 79 -2.43 1.90 5.47
CA TYR A 79 -3.80 1.54 5.84
C TYR A 79 -3.84 0.86 7.21
N LYS A 80 -3.01 -0.17 7.44
CA LYS A 80 -2.95 -0.88 8.72
C LYS A 80 -2.59 0.04 9.89
N ALA A 81 -1.58 0.89 9.71
CA ALA A 81 -1.16 1.81 10.77
C ALA A 81 -2.27 2.80 11.13
N LEU A 82 -2.99 3.34 10.14
CA LEU A 82 -4.12 4.23 10.37
C LEU A 82 -5.28 3.53 11.09
N GLN A 83 -5.59 2.28 10.77
CA GLN A 83 -6.63 1.52 11.48
C GLN A 83 -6.28 1.30 12.96
N ILE A 84 -4.99 1.25 13.31
CA ILE A 84 -4.52 1.11 14.70
C ILE A 84 -4.53 2.46 15.41
N LEU A 85 -3.94 3.49 14.79
CA LEU A 85 -3.75 4.81 15.40
C LEU A 85 -5.05 5.62 15.47
N LEU A 86 -5.88 5.54 14.43
CA LEU A 86 -7.01 6.43 14.20
C LEU A 86 -8.24 5.64 13.69
N PRO A 87 -8.75 4.65 14.44
CA PRO A 87 -9.77 3.72 13.95
C PRO A 87 -11.05 4.40 13.44
N TYR A 88 -11.42 5.55 14.00
CA TYR A 88 -12.63 6.30 13.62
C TYR A 88 -12.44 7.29 12.46
N SER A 89 -11.20 7.68 12.15
CA SER A 89 -10.88 8.71 11.15
C SER A 89 -9.83 8.29 10.13
N ALA A 90 -9.43 7.02 10.13
CA ALA A 90 -8.37 6.48 9.27
C ALA A 90 -8.53 6.82 7.78
N ASN A 91 -9.76 6.76 7.26
CA ASN A 91 -10.04 7.05 5.85
C ASN A 91 -10.07 8.54 5.52
N GLU A 92 -10.32 9.40 6.50
CA GLU A 92 -10.36 10.85 6.29
C GLU A 92 -8.98 11.50 6.53
N TRP A 93 -8.15 10.91 7.39
CA TRP A 93 -6.81 11.42 7.68
C TRP A 93 -5.94 11.55 6.42
N ILE A 94 -5.99 10.55 5.54
CA ILE A 94 -5.29 10.54 4.24
C ILE A 94 -5.69 11.73 3.34
N LYS A 95 -6.87 12.33 3.54
CA LYS A 95 -7.38 13.49 2.79
C LYS A 95 -7.35 14.80 3.59
N THR A 96 -6.92 14.76 4.84
CA THR A 96 -6.89 15.92 5.71
C THR A 96 -5.52 16.60 5.58
N LYS A 97 -5.52 17.93 5.44
CA LYS A 97 -4.26 18.69 5.41
C LYS A 97 -3.52 18.48 6.73
N ASN A 98 -2.21 18.30 6.64
CA ASN A 98 -1.38 18.06 7.80
C ASN A 98 -0.14 18.97 7.73
N PRO A 99 0.12 19.81 8.74
CA PRO A 99 1.29 20.68 8.80
C PRO A 99 2.64 19.94 8.65
N ILE A 100 2.70 18.67 9.04
CA ILE A 100 3.89 17.81 8.88
C ILE A 100 4.23 17.61 7.39
N PHE A 101 3.26 17.74 6.50
CA PHE A 101 3.41 17.58 5.05
C PHE A 101 3.27 18.92 4.31
N ASP A 102 3.76 20.02 4.88
CA ASP A 102 3.69 21.37 4.29
C ASP A 102 2.25 21.79 3.92
N ASP A 103 1.30 21.55 4.82
CA ASP A 103 -0.14 21.78 4.63
C ASP A 103 -0.76 21.05 3.43
N ARG A 104 -0.08 20.00 2.93
CA ARG A 104 -0.65 19.03 2.00
C ARG A 104 -1.35 17.91 2.75
N THR A 105 -2.24 17.26 2.04
CA THR A 105 -2.79 15.97 2.46
C THR A 105 -1.75 14.87 2.26
N PRO A 106 -1.72 13.82 3.09
CA PRO A 106 -0.87 12.67 2.84
C PRO A 106 -1.12 12.06 1.44
N LEU A 107 -2.34 12.11 0.93
CA LEU A 107 -2.66 11.63 -0.42
C LEU A 107 -1.96 12.43 -1.51
N GLU A 108 -1.92 13.77 -1.41
CA GLU A 108 -1.20 14.61 -2.36
C GLU A 108 0.30 14.28 -2.39
N ILE A 109 0.89 13.94 -1.25
CA ILE A 109 2.28 13.48 -1.17
C ILE A 109 2.44 12.13 -1.89
N MET A 110 1.59 11.15 -1.59
CA MET A 110 1.62 9.82 -2.24
C MET A 110 1.46 9.92 -3.77
N LEU A 111 0.66 10.89 -4.24
CA LEU A 111 0.39 11.11 -5.66
C LEU A 111 1.48 11.88 -6.41
N LYS A 112 2.59 12.24 -5.77
CA LYS A 112 3.81 12.69 -6.47
C LYS A 112 4.47 11.57 -7.29
N GLY A 113 4.11 10.31 -7.01
CA GLY A 113 4.44 9.15 -7.84
C GLY A 113 5.76 8.45 -7.54
N ARG A 114 6.61 8.99 -6.66
CA ARG A 114 7.84 8.29 -6.24
C ARG A 114 7.51 7.31 -5.12
N VAL A 115 8.10 6.12 -5.16
CA VAL A 115 7.94 5.12 -4.09
C VAL A 115 8.40 5.68 -2.72
N ALA A 116 9.41 6.55 -2.73
CA ALA A 116 9.90 7.23 -1.53
C ALA A 116 8.82 8.08 -0.84
N ASP A 117 7.87 8.66 -1.58
CA ASP A 117 6.77 9.45 -1.01
C ASP A 117 5.78 8.56 -0.23
N LEU A 118 5.61 7.29 -0.63
CA LEU A 118 4.85 6.30 0.14
C LEU A 118 5.61 5.88 1.40
N TYR A 119 6.91 5.62 1.25
CA TYR A 119 7.79 5.19 2.33
C TYR A 119 7.85 6.19 3.49
N ILE A 120 7.98 7.50 3.21
CA ILE A 120 8.06 8.52 4.28
C ILE A 120 6.78 8.58 5.11
N ILE A 121 5.60 8.46 4.49
CA ILE A 121 4.32 8.44 5.21
C ILE A 121 4.22 7.17 6.05
N LYS A 122 4.59 6.01 5.49
CA LYS A 122 4.61 4.77 6.25
C LYS A 122 5.54 4.86 7.47
N ARG A 123 6.73 5.42 7.30
CA ARG A 123 7.69 5.61 8.39
C ARG A 123 7.19 6.53 9.47
N TYR A 124 6.57 7.65 9.09
CA TYR A 124 5.93 8.55 10.05
C TYR A 124 4.90 7.79 10.89
N LEU A 125 3.97 7.07 10.24
CA LEU A 125 2.94 6.31 10.94
C LEU A 125 3.49 5.16 11.80
N ASP A 126 4.60 4.54 11.40
CA ASP A 126 5.26 3.54 12.24
C ASP A 126 5.88 4.14 13.49
N ALA A 127 6.49 5.33 13.39
CA ALA A 127 7.06 6.04 14.53
C ALA A 127 5.97 6.41 15.54
N GLU A 128 4.86 6.99 15.07
CA GLU A 128 3.69 7.31 15.90
C GLU A 128 3.10 6.06 16.60
N ARG A 129 3.14 4.91 15.91
CA ARG A 129 2.70 3.65 16.49
C ARG A 129 3.69 3.10 17.52
N GLY A 130 5.00 3.25 17.29
CA GLY A 130 6.04 2.85 18.24
C GLY A 130 5.93 3.61 19.57
N SER A 131 5.70 4.92 19.49
CA SER A 131 5.51 5.78 20.67
C SER A 131 4.24 5.50 21.49
N LEU A 132 3.31 4.67 21.00
CA LEU A 132 2.18 4.20 21.81
C LEU A 132 2.56 3.08 22.78
N TYR A 133 3.70 2.44 22.58
CA TYR A 133 4.14 1.28 23.37
C TYR A 133 5.36 1.59 24.27
N ASP A 134 5.90 2.81 24.20
CA ASP A 134 6.98 3.33 25.04
C ASP A 134 6.41 4.20 26.17
#